data_AF-A0A2S6AHR3-F1
#
_entry.id   AF-A0A2S6AHR3-F1
#
_cell.length_a   1.000
_cell.length_b   1.000
_cell.length_c   1.000
_cell.angle_alpha   90.00
_cell.angle_beta   90.00
_cell.angle_gamma   90.00
#
_symmetry.space_group_name_H-M   'P 1'
#
loop_
_entity.id
_entity.type
_entity.pdbx_description
1 polymer ?
#
loop_
_entity_poly.entity_id
_entity_poly.type
_entity_poly.pdbx_seq_one_letter_code
_entity_poly.pdbx_strand_id
1 'polypeptide(L)'
;MSNLIPRPSAQLESTIPDGFSRSEGKELQRLQNKELARGLVTATRVQAAGMVAAVGLQTTAMLSREAAFQADGDPAAAARLGHIVDQYATYVGSEVARFRH
;
A
#
# COMPACT_ATOMS: atom_id res chain seq x y z
N MET A 1 8.48 -52.79 -2.74
CA MET A 1 7.57 -51.83 -2.09
C MET A 1 7.84 -50.45 -2.69
N SER A 2 7.04 -50.03 -3.68
CA SER A 2 7.20 -48.71 -4.32
C SER A 2 6.57 -47.64 -3.44
N ASN A 3 7.40 -46.91 -2.70
CA ASN A 3 7.01 -45.64 -2.10
C ASN A 3 6.92 -44.59 -3.22
N LEU A 4 5.74 -44.50 -3.84
CA LEU A 4 5.37 -43.38 -4.70
C LEU A 4 5.27 -42.13 -3.81
N ILE A 5 6.32 -41.32 -3.81
CA ILE A 5 6.29 -39.97 -3.24
C ILE A 5 5.14 -39.21 -3.94
N PRO A 6 4.08 -38.82 -3.23
CA PRO A 6 2.98 -38.08 -3.84
C PRO A 6 3.53 -36.78 -4.39
N ARG A 7 3.31 -36.52 -5.68
CA ARG A 7 3.66 -35.21 -6.26
C ARG A 7 2.85 -34.13 -5.51
N PRO A 8 3.47 -33.04 -5.05
CA PRO A 8 2.77 -31.98 -4.29
C PRO A 8 1.63 -31.31 -5.08
N SER A 9 1.54 -31.55 -6.39
CA SER A 9 0.40 -31.14 -7.22
C SER A 9 -0.92 -31.84 -6.87
N ALA A 10 -0.89 -33.01 -6.20
CA ALA A 10 -2.09 -33.77 -5.84
C ALA A 10 -2.76 -33.26 -4.53
N GLN A 11 -2.09 -32.41 -3.75
CA GLN A 11 -2.62 -31.85 -2.50
C GLN A 11 -3.33 -30.51 -2.68
N LEU A 12 -3.33 -29.97 -3.89
CA LEU A 12 -4.10 -28.78 -4.29
C LEU A 12 -5.25 -29.17 -5.22
N GLU A 13 -5.91 -30.31 -4.97
CA GLU A 13 -7.22 -30.54 -5.58
C GLU A 13 -8.17 -29.47 -5.06
N SER A 14 -8.39 -28.44 -5.88
CA SER A 14 -9.39 -27.43 -5.64
C SER A 14 -10.71 -28.14 -5.42
N THR A 15 -11.24 -28.05 -4.21
CA THR A 15 -12.54 -28.60 -3.86
C THR A 15 -13.57 -27.89 -4.72
N ILE A 16 -13.99 -28.53 -5.81
CA ILE A 16 -15.02 -28.00 -6.69
C ILE A 16 -16.29 -27.96 -5.83
N PRO A 17 -16.93 -26.79 -5.66
CA PRO A 17 -18.13 -26.71 -4.84
C PRO A 17 -19.23 -27.64 -5.36
N ASP A 18 -20.00 -28.22 -4.44
CA ASP A 18 -21.10 -29.11 -4.80
C ASP A 18 -22.07 -28.42 -5.79
N GLY A 19 -22.44 -29.12 -6.86
CA GLY A 19 -23.30 -28.61 -7.92
C GLY A 19 -22.60 -27.93 -9.09
N PHE A 20 -21.26 -27.75 -9.05
CA PHE A 20 -20.49 -27.23 -10.18
C PHE A 20 -19.97 -28.36 -11.08
N SER A 21 -20.06 -28.18 -12.39
CA SER A 21 -19.32 -28.99 -13.34
C SER A 21 -17.80 -28.74 -13.21
N ARG A 22 -16.98 -29.68 -13.71
CA ARG A 22 -15.51 -29.51 -13.75
C ARG A 22 -15.07 -28.22 -14.45
N SER A 23 -15.76 -27.82 -15.53
CA SER A 23 -15.46 -26.57 -16.25
C SER A 23 -15.78 -25.33 -15.42
N GLU A 24 -16.92 -25.33 -14.72
CA GLU A 24 -17.32 -24.20 -13.87
C GLU A 24 -16.42 -24.09 -12.64
N GLY A 25 -16.02 -25.22 -12.04
CA GLY A 25 -15.05 -25.23 -10.94
C GLY A 25 -13.69 -24.66 -11.34
N LYS A 26 -13.18 -25.00 -12.53
CA LYS A 26 -11.93 -24.43 -13.06
C LYS A 26 -12.05 -22.92 -13.31
N GLU A 27 -13.17 -22.48 -13.87
CA GLU A 27 -13.40 -21.05 -14.11
C GLU A 27 -13.53 -20.28 -12.80
N LEU A 28 -14.25 -20.82 -11.81
CA LEU A 28 -14.36 -20.25 -10.48
C LEU A 28 -12.99 -20.10 -9.82
N GLN A 29 -12.16 -21.14 -9.85
CA GLN A 29 -10.80 -21.09 -9.31
C GLN A 29 -9.95 -20.02 -10.00
N ARG A 30 -10.06 -19.90 -11.33
CA ARG A 30 -9.38 -18.85 -12.10
C ARG A 30 -9.81 -17.46 -11.65
N LEU A 31 -11.10 -17.23 -11.43
CA LEU A 31 -11.64 -15.96 -10.95
C LEU A 31 -11.19 -15.65 -9.52
N GLN A 32 -11.20 -16.64 -8.62
CA GLN A 32 -10.70 -16.48 -7.25
C GLN A 32 -9.21 -16.12 -7.23
N ASN A 33 -8.38 -16.83 -8.00
CA ASN A 33 -6.95 -16.54 -8.10
C ASN A 33 -6.70 -15.13 -8.66
N LYS A 34 -7.49 -14.70 -9.64
CA LYS A 34 -7.42 -13.34 -10.20
C LYS A 34 -7.75 -12.31 -9.12
N GLU A 35 -8.75 -12.56 -8.30
CA GLU A 35 -9.16 -11.62 -7.25
C GLU A 35 -8.18 -11.59 -6.08
N LEU A 36 -7.62 -12.73 -5.68
CA LEU A 36 -6.52 -12.79 -4.72
C LEU A 36 -5.31 -12.01 -5.21
N ALA A 37 -4.91 -12.19 -6.47
CA ALA A 37 -3.81 -11.44 -7.06
C ALA A 37 -4.07 -9.93 -7.06
N ARG A 38 -5.29 -9.49 -7.40
CA ARG A 38 -5.70 -8.08 -7.31
C ARG A 38 -5.65 -7.56 -5.87
N GLY A 39 -6.13 -8.35 -4.91
CA GLY A 39 -6.09 -8.02 -3.49
C GLY A 39 -4.67 -7.83 -2.97
N LEU A 40 -3.76 -8.74 -3.33
CA LEU A 40 -2.34 -8.64 -2.96
C LEU A 40 -1.68 -7.37 -3.51
N VAL A 41 -1.86 -7.09 -4.81
CA VAL A 41 -1.32 -5.88 -5.43
C VAL A 41 -1.88 -4.63 -4.75
N THR A 42 -3.20 -4.60 -4.49
CA THR A 42 -3.85 -3.46 -3.84
C THR A 42 -3.35 -3.25 -2.41
N ALA A 43 -3.24 -4.33 -1.62
CA ALA A 43 -2.76 -4.27 -0.25
C ALA A 43 -1.31 -3.75 -0.19
N THR A 44 -0.42 -4.24 -1.04
CA THR A 44 0.97 -3.76 -1.11
C THR A 44 1.04 -2.28 -1.47
N ARG A 45 0.19 -1.80 -2.39
CA ARG A 45 0.13 -0.38 -2.75
C ARG A 45 -0.35 0.49 -1.60
N VAL A 46 -1.38 0.07 -0.87
CA VAL A 46 -1.88 0.80 0.31
C VAL A 46 -0.84 0.81 1.41
N GLN A 47 -0.14 -0.31 1.65
CA GLN A 47 0.93 -0.38 2.64
C GLN A 47 2.07 0.59 2.30
N ALA A 48 2.51 0.64 1.04
CA ALA A 48 3.53 1.57 0.58
C ALA A 48 3.07 3.03 0.73
N ALA A 49 1.82 3.34 0.34
CA ALA A 49 1.24 4.67 0.52
C ALA A 49 1.21 5.08 2.00
N GLY A 50 0.82 4.16 2.89
CA GLY A 50 0.80 4.36 4.34
C GLY A 50 2.19 4.65 4.91
N MET A 51 3.22 3.96 4.42
CA MET A 51 4.60 4.22 4.83
C MET A 51 5.06 5.62 4.44
N VAL A 52 4.82 6.04 3.19
CA VAL A 52 5.16 7.38 2.72
C VAL A 52 4.39 8.45 3.50
N ALA A 53 3.10 8.24 3.74
CA ALA A 53 2.28 9.15 4.54
C ALA A 53 2.78 9.26 5.98
N ALA A 54 3.12 8.15 6.63
CA ALA A 54 3.63 8.15 8.00
C ALA A 54 4.95 8.92 8.13
N VAL A 55 5.91 8.66 7.23
CA VAL A 55 7.18 9.39 7.18
C VAL A 55 6.92 10.87 6.93
N GLY A 56 6.10 11.20 5.92
CA GLY A 56 5.79 12.57 5.56
C GLY A 56 5.10 13.36 6.66
N LEU A 57 4.18 12.75 7.41
CA LEU A 57 3.55 13.37 8.59
C LEU A 57 4.58 13.67 9.68
N GLN A 58 5.44 12.70 9.98
CA GLN A 58 6.46 12.85 11.01
C GLN A 58 7.45 13.98 10.64
N THR A 59 7.96 13.97 9.40
CA THR A 59 8.93 14.96 8.94
C THR A 59 8.32 16.35 8.80
N THR A 60 7.09 16.46 8.29
CA THR A 60 6.37 17.75 8.23
C THR A 60 6.21 18.33 9.63
N ALA A 61 5.80 17.52 10.62
CA ALA A 61 5.66 17.98 12.00
C ALA A 61 7.01 18.42 12.61
N MET A 62 8.11 17.75 12.29
CA MET A 62 9.46 18.19 12.70
C MET A 62 9.82 19.53 12.07
N LEU A 63 9.61 19.69 10.76
CA LEU A 63 9.88 20.94 10.05
C LEU A 63 9.01 22.09 10.56
N SER A 64 7.74 21.86 10.88
CA SER A 64 6.86 22.87 11.48
C SER A 64 7.40 23.37 12.81
N ARG A 65 7.87 22.46 13.68
CA ARG A 65 8.46 22.83 14.96
C ARG A 65 9.76 23.60 14.79
N GLU A 66 10.61 23.17 13.87
CA GLU A 66 11.87 23.85 13.56
C GLU A 66 11.62 25.25 12.99
N ALA A 67 10.68 25.39 12.05
CA ALA A 67 10.29 26.67 11.49
C ALA A 67 9.80 27.65 12.57
N ALA A 68 8.98 27.17 13.51
CA ALA A 68 8.50 27.97 14.64
C ALA A 68 9.65 28.40 15.57
N PHE A 69 10.59 27.50 15.83
CA PHE A 69 11.78 27.79 16.63
C PHE A 69 12.68 28.85 15.95
N GLN A 70 12.99 28.65 14.68
CA GLN A 70 13.87 29.54 13.90
C GLN A 70 13.27 30.91 13.60
N ALA A 71 11.93 31.01 13.58
CA ALA A 71 11.27 32.28 13.41
C ALA A 71 11.46 33.21 14.62
N ASP A 72 11.65 32.67 15.83
CA ASP A 72 11.90 33.41 17.07
C ASP A 72 10.97 34.64 17.27
N GLY A 73 9.71 34.51 16.86
CA GLY A 73 8.71 35.57 16.92
C GLY A 73 8.76 36.64 15.81
N ASP A 74 9.74 36.62 14.89
CA ASP A 74 9.76 37.47 13.70
C ASP A 74 8.65 37.02 12.72
N PRO A 75 7.62 37.86 12.47
CA PRO A 75 6.54 37.52 11.55
C PRO A 75 7.01 37.29 10.11
N ALA A 76 8.05 38.00 9.67
CA ALA A 76 8.56 37.88 8.31
C ALA A 76 9.36 36.59 8.11
N ALA A 77 10.10 36.14 9.13
CA ALA A 77 10.73 34.82 9.15
C ALA A 77 9.67 33.71 9.24
N ALA A 78 8.68 33.85 10.12
CA ALA A 78 7.59 32.89 10.27
C ALA A 78 6.84 32.66 8.95
N ALA A 79 6.52 33.72 8.21
CA ALA A 79 5.83 33.60 6.91
C ALA A 79 6.68 32.84 5.87
N ARG A 80 7.99 33.14 5.79
CA ARG A 80 8.90 32.50 4.83
C ARG A 80 9.14 31.03 5.15
N LEU A 81 9.40 30.71 6.43
CA LEU A 81 9.66 29.35 6.88
C LEU A 81 8.37 28.50 6.81
N GLY A 82 7.23 29.06 7.20
CA GLY A 82 5.92 28.42 7.05
C GLY A 82 5.62 28.07 5.60
N HIS A 83 5.90 28.97 4.65
CA HIS A 83 5.75 28.68 3.24
C HIS A 83 6.58 27.48 2.77
N ILE A 84 7.82 27.32 3.26
CA ILE A 84 8.66 26.16 2.94
C ILE A 84 8.05 24.86 3.48
N VAL A 85 7.54 24.90 4.71
CA VAL A 85 6.84 23.76 5.33
C VAL A 85 5.61 23.37 4.52
N ASP A 86 4.81 24.34 4.08
CA ASP A 86 3.62 24.11 3.26
C ASP A 86 3.96 23.50 1.89
N GLN A 87 5.04 23.96 1.25
CA GLN A 87 5.53 23.36 0.01
C GLN A 87 5.94 21.91 0.21
N TYR A 88 6.64 21.61 1.32
CA TYR A 88 7.02 20.24 1.65
C TYR A 88 5.78 19.35 1.91
N ALA A 89 4.80 19.83 2.68
CA ALA A 89 3.56 19.11 2.94
C ALA A 89 2.79 18.82 1.64
N THR A 90 2.75 19.79 0.73
CA THR A 90 2.14 19.64 -0.60
C THR A 90 2.86 18.57 -1.43
N TYR A 91 4.20 18.61 -1.44
CA TYR A 91 5.01 17.60 -2.12
C TYR A 91 4.73 16.19 -1.57
N VAL A 92 4.75 15.99 -0.26
CA VAL A 92 4.42 14.71 0.39
C VAL A 92 3.02 14.23 -0.02
N GLY A 93 2.03 15.13 0.01
CA GLY A 93 0.67 14.80 -0.43
C GLY A 93 0.63 14.29 -1.88
N SER A 94 1.43 14.89 -2.76
CA SER A 94 1.55 14.44 -4.15
C SER A 94 2.21 13.05 -4.30
N GLU A 95 3.20 12.73 -3.47
CA GLU A 95 3.84 11.40 -3.47
C GLU A 95 2.87 10.32 -2.98
N VAL A 96 2.07 10.60 -1.95
CA VAL A 96 1.02 9.66 -1.49
C VAL A 96 -0.04 9.44 -2.57
N ALA A 97 -0.43 10.50 -3.29
CA ALA A 97 -1.44 10.41 -4.35
C ALA A 97 -1.03 9.47 -5.50
N ARG A 98 0.28 9.31 -5.78
CA ARG A 98 0.78 8.42 -6.84
C ARG A 98 0.40 6.96 -6.63
N PHE A 99 0.15 6.53 -5.39
CA PHE A 99 -0.24 5.15 -5.11
C PHE A 99 -1.70 4.83 -5.49
N ARG A 100 -2.50 5.82 -5.92
CA ARG A 100 -3.88 5.64 -6.40
C ARG A 100 -3.97 5.10 -7.85
N HIS A 101 -2.93 5.27 -8.67
CA HIS A 101 -2.93 4.98 -10.12
C HIS A 101 -2.28 3.64 -10.48
#